data_AF-A0A0G4FVB5-F1
#
_entry.id   AF-A0A0G4FVB5-F1
#
_cell.length_a   1.000
_cell.length_b   1.000
_cell.length_c   1.000
_cell.angle_alpha   90.00
_cell.angle_beta   90.00
_cell.angle_gamma   90.00
#
_symmetry.space_group_name_H-M   'P 1'
#
loop_
_entity.id
_entity.type
_entity.pdbx_description
1 polymer ?
#
loop_
_entity_poly.entity_id
_entity_poly.type
_entity_poly.pdbx_seq_one_letter_code
_entity_poly.pdbx_strand_id
1 'polypeptide(L)'
;MRALCCIAVCLFGAAASDPSKLLEGLKAFSLGDGLGGKTLDKEGGKKEKNVCGDGVMDLATEECDEGKANGLPWPEYVPEVVCPALLINSIEALEEAQRCRTAEDVEFQLNTAIDVVMPNLTIVLPGGVIRSREDPTNLPNLAKSISMPNLIFAQDEIDFDEESPELETLEFASLMYTDDIELQDMPNLRTFSAPKLVSTDSDV
;
A
#
# COMPACT_ATOMS: atom_id res chain seq x y z
N MET A 1 -10.20 -30.16 -44.81
CA MET A 1 -11.39 -30.29 -43.95
C MET A 1 -10.94 -30.24 -42.50
N ARG A 2 -11.44 -29.23 -41.78
CA ARG A 2 -11.60 -29.07 -40.32
C ARG A 2 -10.36 -29.13 -39.42
N ALA A 3 -9.91 -27.92 -39.07
CA ALA A 3 -9.36 -27.58 -37.77
C ALA A 3 -10.39 -27.91 -36.65
N LEU A 4 -9.91 -28.41 -35.52
CA LEU A 4 -10.62 -28.31 -34.25
C LEU A 4 -9.71 -27.62 -33.23
N CYS A 5 -10.24 -26.52 -32.75
CA CYS A 5 -9.72 -25.62 -31.73
C CYS A 5 -10.07 -26.22 -30.36
N CYS A 6 -9.10 -26.34 -29.45
CA CYS A 6 -9.35 -26.55 -28.03
C CYS A 6 -8.69 -25.38 -27.28
N ILE A 7 -9.45 -24.31 -27.12
CA ILE A 7 -9.13 -23.22 -26.19
C ILE A 7 -9.45 -23.75 -24.79
N ALA A 8 -8.41 -24.10 -24.04
CA ALA A 8 -8.53 -24.27 -22.60
C ALA A 8 -8.62 -22.88 -21.98
N VAL A 9 -9.84 -22.47 -21.65
CA VAL A 9 -10.10 -21.29 -20.83
C VAL A 9 -9.71 -21.65 -19.40
N CYS A 10 -8.47 -21.34 -19.01
CA CYS A 10 -8.08 -21.31 -17.61
C CYS A 10 -8.72 -20.08 -16.96
N LEU A 11 -9.86 -20.31 -16.32
CA LEU A 11 -10.43 -19.40 -15.32
C LEU A 11 -9.45 -19.33 -14.14
N PHE A 12 -8.55 -18.35 -14.16
CA PHE A 12 -7.84 -17.96 -12.95
C PHE A 12 -8.82 -17.16 -12.09
N GLY A 13 -9.36 -17.84 -11.09
CA GLY A 13 -10.07 -17.17 -10.00
C GLY A 13 -9.10 -16.24 -9.29
N ALA A 14 -9.40 -14.95 -9.29
CA ALA A 14 -8.81 -14.01 -8.37
C ALA A 14 -9.02 -14.55 -6.96
N ALA A 15 -7.94 -14.92 -6.28
CA ALA A 15 -7.98 -15.16 -4.86
C ALA A 15 -8.24 -13.80 -4.21
N ALA A 16 -9.49 -13.54 -3.87
CA ALA A 16 -9.83 -12.45 -2.96
C ALA A 16 -9.17 -12.79 -1.62
N SER A 17 -8.07 -12.12 -1.33
CA SER A 17 -7.44 -12.11 -0.02
C SER A 17 -8.43 -11.58 1.01
N ASP A 18 -8.52 -12.29 2.14
CA ASP A 18 -9.43 -11.98 3.22
C ASP A 18 -9.01 -10.64 3.88
N PRO A 19 -9.85 -9.58 3.86
CA PRO A 19 -9.54 -8.28 4.45
C PRO A 19 -9.26 -8.36 5.96
N SER A 20 -9.61 -9.47 6.61
CA SER A 20 -9.30 -9.73 8.02
C SER A 20 -7.80 -9.83 8.29
N LYS A 21 -7.00 -10.35 7.35
CA LYS A 21 -5.54 -10.48 7.52
C LYS A 21 -4.80 -9.15 7.41
N LEU A 22 -5.29 -8.26 6.56
CA LEU A 22 -4.80 -6.89 6.42
C LEU A 22 -5.00 -6.10 7.72
N LEU A 23 -6.14 -6.36 8.39
CA LEU A 23 -6.48 -5.79 9.70
C LEU A 23 -5.63 -6.37 10.84
N GLU A 24 -5.09 -7.58 10.71
CA GLU A 24 -4.12 -8.15 11.66
C GLU A 24 -2.72 -7.52 11.49
N GLY A 25 -2.29 -7.26 10.26
CA GLY A 25 -1.05 -6.51 10.00
C GLY A 25 -1.09 -5.08 10.52
N LEU A 26 -2.23 -4.39 10.36
CA LEU A 26 -2.46 -3.05 10.96
C LEU A 26 -2.51 -3.07 12.49
N LYS A 27 -2.92 -4.18 13.12
CA LYS A 27 -2.90 -4.32 14.60
C LYS A 27 -1.49 -4.54 15.15
N ALA A 28 -0.58 -5.12 14.37
CA ALA A 28 0.84 -5.19 14.73
C ALA A 28 1.50 -3.81 14.73
N PHE A 29 0.92 -2.85 14.00
CA PHE A 29 1.30 -1.44 14.02
C PHE A 29 0.64 -0.71 15.20
N SER A 30 0.99 -1.11 16.42
CA SER A 30 0.74 -0.26 17.59
C SER A 30 1.76 0.89 17.57
N LEU A 31 1.42 1.95 16.83
CA LEU A 31 2.00 3.27 17.05
C LEU A 31 1.63 3.73 18.46
N GLY A 32 2.49 3.43 19.44
CA GLY A 32 2.46 4.12 20.72
C GLY A 32 2.78 3.29 21.95
N ASP A 33 4.04 2.88 22.11
CA ASP A 33 4.67 3.00 23.43
C ASP A 33 4.99 4.48 23.65
N GLY A 34 3.95 5.26 23.97
CA GLY A 34 4.07 6.72 23.94
C GLY A 34 2.91 7.54 24.45
N LEU A 35 1.82 6.97 24.97
CA LEU A 35 0.82 7.73 25.74
C LEU A 35 0.26 6.82 26.85
N GLY A 36 0.78 7.03 28.06
CA GLY A 36 0.45 6.23 29.23
C GLY A 36 -1.02 6.31 29.65
N GLY A 37 -1.57 5.17 30.07
CA GLY A 37 -2.86 5.08 30.72
C GLY A 37 -3.12 3.67 31.24
N LYS A 38 -3.15 3.53 32.56
CA LYS A 38 -3.18 2.28 33.33
C LYS A 38 -4.43 1.41 33.09
N THR A 39 -4.20 0.09 32.94
CA THR A 39 -4.93 -1.10 33.43
C THR A 39 -6.34 -0.97 34.05
N LEU A 40 -7.29 -1.85 33.68
CA LEU A 40 -7.92 -2.91 34.52
C LEU A 40 -9.33 -3.35 34.04
N ASP A 41 -9.47 -4.65 33.76
CA ASP A 41 -10.53 -5.62 34.13
C ASP A 41 -12.05 -5.31 34.14
N LYS A 42 -12.76 -6.32 33.59
CA LYS A 42 -14.05 -6.96 33.99
C LYS A 42 -15.41 -6.51 33.41
N GLU A 43 -15.97 -7.45 32.66
CA GLU A 43 -17.36 -7.98 32.62
C GLU A 43 -18.57 -7.04 32.77
N GLY A 44 -19.38 -7.02 31.70
CA GLY A 44 -20.82 -7.28 31.80
C GLY A 44 -21.78 -6.08 31.63
N GLY A 45 -22.61 -6.14 30.58
CA GLY A 45 -23.94 -5.50 30.58
C GLY A 45 -24.20 -4.49 29.45
N LYS A 46 -25.05 -4.91 28.51
CA LYS A 46 -25.61 -4.13 27.38
C LYS A 46 -26.07 -2.71 27.74
N LYS A 47 -25.72 -1.74 26.89
CA LYS A 47 -26.61 -0.72 26.28
C LYS A 47 -25.82 -0.01 25.18
N GLU A 48 -26.35 -0.02 23.95
CA GLU A 48 -25.87 0.80 22.84
C GLU A 48 -25.85 2.26 23.29
N LYS A 49 -24.66 2.85 23.37
CA LYS A 49 -24.48 4.28 23.55
C LYS A 49 -24.23 4.85 22.17
N ASN A 50 -25.07 5.82 21.79
CA ASN A 50 -24.85 6.66 20.62
C ASN A 50 -23.47 7.32 20.77
N VAL A 51 -22.57 6.99 19.85
CA VAL A 51 -21.23 7.58 19.75
C VAL A 51 -21.37 8.81 18.86
N CYS A 52 -21.23 10.00 19.46
CA CYS A 52 -21.01 11.24 18.74
C CYS A 52 -19.54 11.32 18.28
N GLY A 53 -19.31 12.00 17.16
CA GLY A 53 -18.00 12.07 16.49
C GLY A 53 -16.92 12.69 17.38
N ASP A 54 -15.77 12.02 17.38
CA ASP A 54 -14.54 12.16 18.19
C ASP A 54 -14.32 11.09 19.28
N GLY A 55 -15.37 10.35 19.66
CA GLY A 55 -15.24 9.19 20.54
C GLY A 55 -14.95 9.52 22.02
N VAL A 56 -15.05 10.79 22.42
CA VAL A 56 -14.91 11.19 23.83
C VAL A 56 -16.28 11.53 24.42
N MET A 57 -16.63 10.87 25.52
CA MET A 57 -17.96 10.96 26.12
C MET A 57 -18.00 12.07 27.18
N ASP A 58 -18.24 13.32 26.81
CA ASP A 58 -18.36 14.43 27.78
C ASP A 58 -19.83 14.61 28.23
N LEU A 59 -20.19 13.86 29.27
CA LEU A 59 -21.56 13.69 29.80
C LEU A 59 -22.23 14.96 30.38
N ALA A 60 -21.55 16.10 30.37
CA ALA A 60 -22.03 17.31 31.03
C ALA A 60 -22.51 18.41 30.07
N THR A 61 -22.16 18.36 28.76
CA THR A 61 -22.39 19.51 27.87
C THR A 61 -22.84 19.18 26.44
N GLU A 62 -22.88 17.91 26.01
CA GLU A 62 -23.33 17.59 24.65
C GLU A 62 -24.83 17.24 24.59
N GLU A 63 -25.62 18.14 24.00
CA GLU A 63 -26.89 17.78 23.40
C GLU A 63 -26.61 17.24 21.99
N CYS A 64 -26.73 15.94 21.78
CA CYS A 64 -26.69 15.34 20.45
C CYS A 64 -27.94 15.79 19.67
N ASP A 65 -27.79 16.72 18.74
CA ASP A 65 -28.88 17.13 17.83
C ASP A 65 -29.28 15.97 16.90
N GLU A 66 -30.56 15.89 16.52
CA GLU A 66 -31.20 14.81 15.73
C GLU A 66 -30.74 14.76 14.24
N GLY A 67 -29.49 15.14 13.97
CA GLY A 67 -28.85 14.90 12.67
C GLY A 67 -29.44 15.70 11.52
N LYS A 68 -29.90 16.95 11.75
CA LYS A 68 -30.52 17.76 10.69
C LYS A 68 -29.79 19.02 10.24
N ALA A 69 -28.60 19.34 10.76
CA ALA A 69 -27.96 20.61 10.44
C ALA A 69 -26.42 20.64 10.34
N ASN A 70 -25.76 19.58 9.87
CA ASN A 70 -24.33 19.66 9.53
C ASN A 70 -24.14 20.08 8.06
N GLY A 71 -24.63 21.27 7.74
CA GLY A 71 -24.38 21.92 6.46
C GLY A 71 -23.03 22.63 6.46
N LEU A 72 -22.02 21.99 5.88
CA LEU A 72 -20.86 22.49 5.11
C LEU A 72 -19.95 21.27 4.84
N PRO A 73 -19.21 21.20 3.71
CA PRO A 73 -18.60 19.97 3.26
C PRO A 73 -17.43 19.65 4.18
N TRP A 74 -17.66 18.75 5.13
CA TRP A 74 -16.61 17.90 5.66
C TRP A 74 -15.83 17.35 4.45
N PRO A 75 -14.48 17.27 4.49
CA PRO A 75 -13.76 16.61 3.41
C PRO A 75 -14.47 15.28 3.19
N GLU A 76 -15.00 15.13 1.98
CA GLU A 76 -15.73 13.95 1.56
C GLU A 76 -14.92 12.77 2.06
N TYR A 77 -15.49 11.96 2.95
CA TYR A 77 -14.80 10.79 3.47
C TYR A 77 -14.47 9.95 2.24
N VAL A 78 -13.24 10.04 1.78
CA VAL A 78 -12.77 9.26 0.64
C VAL A 78 -12.56 7.88 1.23
N PRO A 79 -13.42 6.90 0.91
CA PRO A 79 -13.24 5.56 1.41
C PRO A 79 -11.84 5.08 1.03
N GLU A 80 -11.17 4.45 1.98
CA GLU A 80 -9.85 3.88 1.73
C GLU A 80 -9.94 2.87 0.59
N VAL A 81 -9.25 3.16 -0.51
CA VAL A 81 -9.16 2.24 -1.65
C VAL A 81 -8.02 1.27 -1.36
N VAL A 82 -8.41 0.10 -0.87
CA VAL A 82 -7.51 -1.02 -0.63
C VAL A 82 -7.50 -1.91 -1.88
N CYS A 83 -6.31 -2.11 -2.43
CA CYS A 83 -6.09 -2.93 -3.60
C CYS A 83 -5.38 -4.24 -3.22
N PRO A 84 -5.62 -5.32 -3.98
CA PRO A 84 -4.80 -6.53 -3.87
C PRO A 84 -3.37 -6.26 -4.36
N ALA A 85 -2.57 -7.30 -4.50
CA ALA A 85 -1.26 -7.22 -5.16
C ALA A 85 -1.39 -6.56 -6.55
N LEU A 86 -0.54 -5.57 -6.80
CA LEU A 86 -0.54 -4.77 -8.01
C LEU A 86 0.58 -5.24 -8.94
N LEU A 87 0.22 -5.65 -10.15
CA LEU A 87 1.16 -5.95 -11.21
C LEU A 87 1.14 -4.81 -12.24
N ILE A 88 2.17 -3.98 -12.22
CA ILE A 88 2.35 -2.85 -13.13
C ILE A 88 3.10 -3.34 -14.37
N ASN A 89 2.35 -3.82 -15.36
CA ASN A 89 2.90 -4.37 -16.62
C ASN A 89 2.49 -3.59 -17.87
N SER A 90 1.74 -2.51 -17.70
CA SER A 90 1.18 -1.68 -18.76
C SER A 90 0.82 -0.29 -18.22
N ILE A 91 0.60 0.66 -19.12
CA ILE A 91 0.14 2.01 -18.75
C ILE A 91 -1.26 1.92 -18.14
N GLU A 92 -2.12 1.05 -18.68
CA GLU A 92 -3.47 0.82 -18.17
C GLU A 92 -3.45 0.28 -16.73
N ALA A 93 -2.58 -0.69 -16.43
CA ALA A 93 -2.40 -1.21 -15.07
C ALA A 93 -1.90 -0.12 -14.10
N LEU A 94 -0.99 0.75 -14.56
CA LEU A 94 -0.52 1.89 -13.77
C LEU A 94 -1.67 2.88 -13.46
N GLU A 95 -2.47 3.25 -14.47
CA GLU A 95 -3.61 4.17 -14.28
C GLU A 95 -4.66 3.61 -13.30
N GLU A 96 -4.88 2.30 -13.30
CA GLU A 96 -5.76 1.64 -12.34
C GLU A 96 -5.16 1.63 -10.93
N ALA A 97 -3.88 1.28 -10.82
CA ALA A 97 -3.13 1.24 -9.58
C ALA A 97 -2.98 2.62 -8.89
N GLN A 98 -2.98 3.71 -9.66
CA GLN A 98 -2.90 5.08 -9.13
C GLN A 98 -4.09 5.48 -8.24
N ARG A 99 -5.20 4.73 -8.25
CA ARG A 99 -6.34 4.95 -7.35
C ARG A 99 -6.13 4.33 -5.97
N CYS A 100 -5.21 3.38 -5.87
CA CYS A 100 -4.97 2.63 -4.65
C CYS A 100 -4.29 3.51 -3.61
N ARG A 101 -4.81 3.45 -2.38
CA ARG A 101 -4.21 4.06 -1.20
C ARG A 101 -3.40 3.06 -0.39
N THR A 102 -3.86 1.81 -0.39
CA THR A 102 -3.20 0.66 0.24
C THR A 102 -3.12 -0.47 -0.79
N ALA A 103 -2.01 -1.19 -0.84
CA ALA A 103 -1.82 -2.35 -1.71
C ALA A 103 -1.22 -3.52 -0.92
N GLU A 104 -1.44 -4.75 -1.37
CA GLU A 104 -0.79 -5.91 -0.75
C GLU A 104 0.67 -6.07 -1.16
N ASP A 105 0.98 -5.72 -2.39
CA ASP A 105 2.31 -5.79 -2.99
C ASP A 105 2.33 -4.90 -4.23
N VAL A 106 3.50 -4.43 -4.65
CA VAL A 106 3.65 -3.66 -5.90
C VAL A 106 4.80 -4.23 -6.71
N GLU A 107 4.45 -4.81 -7.86
CA GLU A 107 5.38 -5.48 -8.76
C GLU A 107 5.47 -4.76 -10.12
N PHE A 108 6.69 -4.57 -10.65
CA PHE A 108 6.92 -3.84 -11.90
C PHE A 108 7.45 -4.73 -13.03
N GLN A 109 6.57 -5.11 -13.97
CA GLN A 109 6.95 -5.91 -15.15
C GLN A 109 6.71 -5.11 -16.45
N LEU A 110 7.41 -3.98 -16.61
CA LEU A 110 7.20 -3.03 -17.70
C LEU A 110 8.11 -3.30 -18.90
N ASN A 111 7.53 -3.64 -20.05
CA ASN A 111 8.27 -3.81 -21.31
C ASN A 111 8.50 -2.49 -22.09
N THR A 112 8.11 -1.35 -21.52
CA THR A 112 8.19 -0.04 -22.15
C THR A 112 8.76 0.96 -21.16
N ALA A 113 9.69 1.78 -21.63
CA ALA A 113 10.35 2.75 -20.77
C ALA A 113 9.46 3.96 -20.49
N ILE A 114 8.96 4.04 -19.25
CA ILE A 114 8.05 5.08 -18.77
C ILE A 114 8.47 5.60 -17.40
N ASP A 115 7.99 6.80 -17.06
CA ASP A 115 8.08 7.36 -15.72
C ASP A 115 6.84 6.93 -14.92
N VAL A 116 7.06 6.25 -13.80
CA VAL A 116 6.03 5.74 -12.91
C VAL A 116 5.83 6.71 -11.76
N VAL A 117 4.57 7.15 -11.57
CA VAL A 117 4.18 7.93 -10.39
C VAL A 117 2.96 7.28 -9.77
N MET A 118 3.04 6.89 -8.49
CA MET A 118 1.91 6.42 -7.69
C MET A 118 1.60 7.44 -6.59
N PRO A 119 0.80 8.49 -6.89
CA PRO A 119 0.67 9.64 -6.01
C PRO A 119 -0.21 9.35 -4.79
N ASN A 120 -1.08 8.35 -4.84
CA ASN A 120 -2.05 8.09 -3.76
C ASN A 120 -1.65 6.93 -2.85
N LEU A 121 -0.69 6.11 -3.26
CA LEU A 121 -0.26 4.94 -2.49
C LEU A 121 0.43 5.41 -1.21
N THR A 122 -0.01 4.88 -0.08
CA THR A 122 0.48 5.25 1.26
C THR A 122 1.03 4.07 2.04
N ILE A 123 0.48 2.87 1.83
CA ILE A 123 0.80 1.67 2.58
C ILE A 123 0.91 0.50 1.60
N VAL A 124 1.96 -0.31 1.73
CA VAL A 124 2.07 -1.64 1.15
C VAL A 124 2.23 -2.66 2.25
N LEU A 125 1.28 -3.59 2.35
CA LEU A 125 1.24 -4.62 3.38
C LEU A 125 0.41 -5.82 2.90
N PRO A 126 0.94 -7.06 2.92
CA PRO A 126 2.17 -7.46 3.63
C PRO A 126 3.46 -7.41 2.82
N GLY A 127 3.40 -7.08 1.54
CA GLY A 127 4.53 -7.11 0.63
C GLY A 127 5.32 -5.81 0.58
N GLY A 128 6.00 -5.64 -0.55
CA GLY A 128 6.99 -4.62 -0.79
C GLY A 128 6.76 -3.87 -2.10
N VAL A 129 7.79 -3.14 -2.51
CA VAL A 129 7.86 -2.47 -3.80
C VAL A 129 9.01 -3.07 -4.57
N ILE A 130 8.69 -4.01 -5.46
CA ILE A 130 9.67 -4.91 -6.05
C ILE A 130 9.65 -4.83 -7.56
N ARG A 131 10.78 -5.13 -8.19
CA ARG A 131 10.83 -5.32 -9.64
C ARG A 131 10.00 -6.52 -10.06
N SER A 132 10.28 -7.70 -9.52
CA SER A 132 9.52 -8.91 -9.84
C SER A 132 9.79 -10.05 -8.88
N ARG A 133 8.79 -10.88 -8.57
CA ARG A 133 9.01 -12.09 -7.73
C ARG A 133 9.68 -13.17 -8.54
N GLU A 134 10.79 -13.74 -8.08
CA GLU A 134 11.60 -14.77 -8.76
C GLU A 134 10.80 -15.78 -9.64
N ASP A 135 10.59 -15.44 -10.91
CA ASP A 135 10.09 -16.34 -11.95
C ASP A 135 10.86 -16.05 -13.25
N PRO A 136 11.53 -17.05 -13.84
CA PRO A 136 12.32 -16.88 -15.07
C PRO A 136 11.49 -16.49 -16.30
N THR A 137 10.16 -16.43 -16.18
CA THR A 137 9.24 -15.97 -17.23
C THR A 137 8.84 -14.50 -17.08
N ASN A 138 9.27 -13.83 -16.01
CA ASN A 138 8.95 -12.44 -15.79
C ASN A 138 9.59 -11.53 -16.83
N LEU A 139 8.86 -10.47 -17.16
CA LEU A 139 9.37 -9.42 -18.03
C LEU A 139 10.29 -8.50 -17.23
N PRO A 140 11.30 -7.89 -17.88
CA PRO A 140 12.12 -6.88 -17.22
C PRO A 140 11.28 -5.67 -16.79
N ASN A 141 11.81 -4.89 -15.86
CA ASN A 141 11.28 -3.59 -15.50
C ASN A 141 12.01 -2.48 -16.28
N LEU A 142 11.39 -1.94 -17.33
CA LEU A 142 11.96 -0.82 -18.09
C LEU A 142 11.58 0.57 -17.54
N ALA A 143 10.96 0.68 -16.35
CA ALA A 143 10.68 1.97 -15.75
C ALA A 143 11.96 2.84 -15.66
N LYS A 144 11.86 4.11 -16.06
CA LYS A 144 12.97 5.07 -15.96
C LYS A 144 13.03 5.74 -14.60
N SER A 145 11.87 6.03 -14.05
CA SER A 145 11.73 6.57 -12.70
C SER A 145 10.54 5.94 -12.02
N ILE A 146 10.64 5.72 -10.71
CA ILE A 146 9.52 5.30 -9.85
C ILE A 146 9.43 6.29 -8.69
N SER A 147 8.29 6.98 -8.62
CA SER A 147 8.01 7.97 -7.58
C SER A 147 6.73 7.61 -6.82
N MET A 148 6.85 7.44 -5.51
CA MET A 148 5.72 7.20 -4.60
C MET A 148 5.78 8.24 -3.47
N PRO A 149 5.38 9.50 -3.74
CA PRO A 149 5.65 10.63 -2.84
C PRO A 149 4.93 10.52 -1.49
N ASN A 150 3.85 9.73 -1.43
CA ASN A 150 3.02 9.55 -0.24
C ASN A 150 3.16 8.16 0.39
N LEU A 151 4.01 7.27 -0.15
CA LEU A 151 4.29 5.98 0.48
C LEU A 151 4.96 6.24 1.83
N ILE A 152 4.39 5.72 2.91
CA ILE A 152 4.89 5.87 4.29
C ILE A 152 5.52 4.57 4.77
N PHE A 153 4.93 3.45 4.36
CA PHE A 153 5.28 2.11 4.84
C PHE A 153 5.17 1.09 3.71
N ALA A 154 6.23 0.32 3.50
CA ALA A 154 6.20 -0.98 2.84
C ALA A 154 6.62 -2.00 3.88
N GLN A 155 5.94 -3.14 4.01
CA GLN A 155 6.27 -4.07 5.08
C GLN A 155 7.53 -4.87 4.75
N ASP A 156 7.60 -5.45 3.56
CA ASP A 156 8.66 -6.39 3.18
C ASP A 156 9.92 -5.63 2.73
N GLU A 157 10.07 -5.42 1.43
CA GLU A 157 11.30 -4.86 0.87
C GLU A 157 11.04 -3.79 -0.20
N ILE A 158 12.08 -3.01 -0.48
CA ILE A 158 12.23 -2.28 -1.73
C ILE A 158 13.35 -2.95 -2.50
N ASP A 159 13.00 -3.80 -3.46
CA ASP A 159 13.95 -4.64 -4.20
C ASP A 159 13.96 -4.32 -5.70
N PHE A 160 15.12 -3.87 -6.18
CA PHE A 160 15.40 -3.65 -7.60
C PHE A 160 16.82 -4.08 -7.93
N ASP A 161 16.99 -4.79 -9.05
CA ASP A 161 18.28 -5.33 -9.46
C ASP A 161 18.62 -5.12 -10.97
N GLU A 162 19.51 -5.96 -11.53
CA GLU A 162 19.91 -5.95 -12.95
C GLU A 162 18.73 -6.10 -13.94
N GLU A 163 17.59 -6.63 -13.51
CA GLU A 163 16.37 -6.70 -14.32
C GLU A 163 15.60 -5.37 -14.39
N SER A 164 16.14 -4.30 -13.80
CA SER A 164 15.68 -2.91 -13.93
C SER A 164 16.69 -2.04 -14.73
N PRO A 165 17.02 -2.38 -15.99
CA PRO A 165 18.17 -1.81 -16.70
C PRO A 165 18.04 -0.34 -17.06
N GLU A 166 16.81 0.18 -17.19
CA GLU A 166 16.54 1.58 -17.58
C GLU A 166 16.28 2.48 -16.36
N LEU A 167 16.27 1.93 -15.14
CA LEU A 167 15.90 2.66 -13.94
C LEU A 167 16.99 3.66 -13.57
N GLU A 168 16.65 4.95 -13.64
CA GLU A 168 17.54 6.07 -13.31
C GLU A 168 17.24 6.65 -11.92
N THR A 169 15.99 6.57 -11.46
CA THR A 169 15.54 7.27 -10.25
C THR A 169 14.48 6.51 -9.45
N LEU A 170 14.70 6.41 -8.14
CA LEU A 170 13.76 5.92 -7.14
C LEU A 170 13.49 7.03 -6.10
N GLU A 171 12.22 7.43 -5.94
CA GLU A 171 11.84 8.53 -5.05
C GLU A 171 10.67 8.15 -4.13
N PHE A 172 10.95 8.12 -2.84
CA PHE A 172 10.04 7.78 -1.75
C PHE A 172 10.03 8.89 -0.70
N ALA A 173 9.52 10.06 -1.09
CA ALA A 173 9.62 11.31 -0.31
C ALA A 173 9.02 11.24 1.12
N SER A 174 8.08 10.32 1.35
CA SER A 174 7.41 10.16 2.64
C SER A 174 7.69 8.82 3.33
N LEU A 175 8.51 7.96 2.73
CA LEU A 175 8.76 6.62 3.27
C LEU A 175 9.50 6.75 4.59
N MET A 176 8.94 6.12 5.63
CA MET A 176 9.49 6.14 6.98
C MET A 176 10.04 4.79 7.40
N TYR A 177 9.45 3.69 6.90
CA TYR A 177 9.77 2.33 7.33
C TYR A 177 9.61 1.34 6.16
N THR A 178 10.56 0.42 6.06
CA THR A 178 10.55 -0.80 5.25
C THR A 178 11.47 -1.82 5.93
N ASP A 179 11.23 -3.13 5.80
CA ASP A 179 12.12 -4.11 6.44
C ASP A 179 13.47 -4.15 5.70
N ASP A 180 13.48 -4.19 4.36
CA ASP A 180 14.72 -4.16 3.57
C ASP A 180 14.71 -3.15 2.39
N ILE A 181 15.90 -2.78 1.94
CA ILE A 181 16.17 -2.04 0.71
C ILE A 181 17.31 -2.74 -0.02
N GLU A 182 16.97 -3.52 -1.04
CA GLU A 182 17.92 -4.24 -1.89
C GLU A 182 18.05 -3.55 -3.26
N LEU A 183 19.19 -2.91 -3.50
CA LEU A 183 19.47 -2.19 -4.75
C LEU A 183 20.76 -2.72 -5.38
N GLN A 184 20.66 -3.67 -6.29
CA GLN A 184 21.82 -4.41 -6.82
C GLN A 184 22.00 -4.19 -8.33
N ASP A 185 23.24 -4.08 -8.81
CA ASP A 185 23.56 -4.16 -10.26
C ASP A 185 22.67 -3.35 -11.25
N MET A 186 22.17 -2.18 -10.85
CA MET A 186 21.41 -1.27 -11.71
C MET A 186 22.34 -0.25 -12.39
N PRO A 187 22.73 -0.44 -13.67
CA PRO A 187 23.80 0.34 -14.30
C PRO A 187 23.45 1.82 -14.52
N ASN A 188 22.16 2.15 -14.57
CA ASN A 188 21.68 3.50 -14.86
C ASN A 188 21.14 4.23 -13.62
N LEU A 189 21.04 3.57 -12.46
CA LEU A 189 20.50 4.19 -11.25
C LEU A 189 21.43 5.32 -10.78
N ARG A 190 20.89 6.54 -10.72
CA ARG A 190 21.61 7.75 -10.31
C ARG A 190 21.09 8.34 -9.01
N THR A 191 19.81 8.11 -8.75
CA THR A 191 19.11 8.72 -7.62
C THR A 191 18.30 7.67 -6.89
N PHE A 192 18.59 7.51 -5.60
CA PHE A 192 17.67 6.90 -4.63
C PHE A 192 17.40 7.94 -3.53
N SER A 193 16.13 8.24 -3.27
CA SER A 193 15.75 9.26 -2.29
C SER A 193 14.62 8.77 -1.38
N ALA A 194 14.96 8.54 -0.11
CA ALA A 194 14.01 8.27 0.96
C ALA A 194 14.35 9.15 2.18
N PRO A 195 14.13 10.48 2.11
CA PRO A 195 14.67 11.44 3.08
C PRO A 195 14.05 11.34 4.48
N LYS A 196 12.91 10.65 4.63
CA LYS A 196 12.23 10.44 5.91
C LYS A 196 12.43 9.02 6.45
N LEU A 197 13.23 8.19 5.79
CA LEU A 197 13.46 6.81 6.19
C LEU A 197 14.10 6.81 7.59
N VAL A 198 13.40 6.20 8.54
CA VAL A 198 13.82 6.15 9.95
C VAL A 198 14.54 4.84 10.23
N SER A 199 14.07 3.73 9.65
CA SER A 199 14.61 2.40 9.90
C SER A 199 14.44 1.50 8.67
N THR A 200 15.46 0.66 8.48
CA THR A 200 15.42 -0.64 7.79
C THR A 200 15.87 -1.70 8.81
N ASP A 201 15.42 -2.94 8.68
CA ASP A 201 15.87 -4.07 9.51
C ASP A 201 17.23 -4.61 9.02
N SER A 202 17.57 -4.39 7.74
CA SER A 202 18.85 -4.75 7.12
C SER A 202 19.71 -3.54 6.71
N ASP A 203 21.03 -3.72 6.74
CA ASP A 203 22.02 -2.71 6.32
C ASP A 203 21.92 -2.43 4.81
N VAL A 204 21.72 -1.15 4.43
CA VAL A 204 21.70 -0.65 3.03
C VAL A 204 23.07 -0.69 2.37
#